data_AF-A0A4Y9ZWC6-F1
#
_entry.id   AF-A0A4Y9ZWC6-F1
#
_cell.length_a   1.000
_cell.length_b   1.000
_cell.length_c   1.000
_cell.angle_alpha   90.00
_cell.angle_beta   90.00
_cell.angle_gamma   90.00
#
_symmetry.space_group_name_H-M   'P 1'
#
loop_
_entity.id
_entity.type
_entity.pdbx_description
1 polymer ?
#
loop_
_entity_poly.entity_id
_entity_poly.type
_entity_poly.pdbx_seq_one_letter_code
_entity_poly.pdbx_strand_id
1 'polypeptide(L)'
;MSTHESASPSPAPPGSTPPPAGESQPGEQSANTTTQTPSDQQQGGNPSPFAAPAVEECLQAVQRFRGGEYSREEAIYRVFDALGNSNQPTAIIFQAARPYIEMLDSVLAQQRGAEERGRVVAGAHLPGPTDYEAEPQPEVRTASSAVAHKRHRAELDDSDDDNEHRGRRRPLDLSSLPWMQNVKAIPLPQSLEDTRGLLVLFSQDPKRWKMYFINEPNCPQFPDSEWTNIILGRPVNLDLVIASMFNVTLEQKHKERLGHVSFSLDDVAPSRVIKSQEDWLSAWKATSDAVAFIFRHRRDELDHYSSYMSTMFTSILEANHARVLCYDKAIRLRTSSRRDVLLTDVYRFNDLHMLWLSPLGAGPSTATTRASGTRPATKPGKKSEACRRWNDGKCPFTATTCNWGHVCLKCGGSHVASTCSQRS
;
A
#
# COMPACT_ATOMS: atom_id res chain seq x y z
N MET A 1 10.99 -64.79 9.11
CA MET A 1 11.93 -65.78 8.49
C MET A 1 12.37 -65.15 7.18
N SER A 2 13.40 -64.29 7.20
CA SER A 2 14.81 -64.61 6.92
C SER A 2 14.97 -65.25 5.54
N THR A 3 15.73 -64.75 4.57
CA THR A 3 16.80 -63.73 4.54
C THR A 3 17.26 -63.57 3.07
N HIS A 4 18.01 -62.49 2.81
CA HIS A 4 18.96 -62.25 1.71
C HIS A 4 18.43 -61.82 0.34
N GLU A 5 18.71 -60.56 -0.02
CA GLU A 5 19.39 -60.28 -1.29
C GLU A 5 20.25 -59.00 -1.17
N SER A 6 21.34 -58.99 -1.93
CA SER A 6 22.61 -58.37 -1.62
C SER A 6 22.78 -56.96 -2.17
N ALA A 7 23.48 -56.14 -1.39
CA ALA A 7 23.99 -54.82 -1.78
C ALA A 7 25.15 -54.93 -2.79
N SER A 8 25.16 -54.05 -3.79
CA SER A 8 26.32 -53.74 -4.63
C SER A 8 26.67 -52.26 -4.45
N PRO A 9 27.95 -51.91 -4.16
CA PRO A 9 28.39 -50.53 -4.08
C PRO A 9 29.00 -50.05 -5.42
N SER A 10 28.83 -48.77 -5.74
CA SER A 10 29.55 -48.11 -6.83
C SER A 10 29.79 -46.62 -6.51
N PRO A 11 30.82 -46.01 -7.12
CA PRO A 11 31.91 -45.41 -6.35
C PRO A 11 31.86 -43.87 -6.29
N ALA A 12 32.58 -43.35 -5.30
CA ALA A 12 32.85 -41.94 -5.08
C ALA A 12 33.57 -41.27 -6.27
N PRO A 13 33.25 -40.00 -6.59
CA PRO A 13 34.12 -39.16 -7.42
C PRO A 13 35.29 -38.58 -6.59
N PRO A 14 36.46 -38.35 -7.22
CA PRO A 14 37.69 -37.98 -6.53
C PRO A 14 37.73 -36.51 -6.13
N GLY A 15 38.49 -36.26 -5.08
CA GLY A 15 38.70 -34.95 -4.49
C GLY A 15 39.42 -33.95 -5.38
N SER A 16 39.23 -32.69 -5.03
CA SER A 16 40.08 -31.57 -5.44
C SER A 16 40.35 -30.74 -4.19
N THR A 17 41.54 -30.91 -3.64
CA THR A 17 42.12 -30.06 -2.60
C THR A 17 42.67 -28.75 -3.20
N PRO A 18 42.76 -27.67 -2.41
CA PRO A 18 42.96 -26.28 -2.85
C PRO A 18 44.44 -25.87 -2.81
N PRO A 19 44.78 -24.68 -3.33
CA PRO A 19 45.55 -23.73 -2.50
C PRO A 19 45.31 -22.24 -2.86
N PRO A 20 45.93 -21.28 -2.14
CA PRO A 20 46.06 -21.17 -0.69
C PRO A 20 45.54 -19.80 -0.18
N ALA A 21 45.32 -19.76 1.14
CA ALA A 21 45.15 -18.53 1.90
C ALA A 21 46.46 -17.71 1.90
N GLY A 22 46.31 -16.39 1.70
CA GLY A 22 47.32 -15.40 2.06
C GLY A 22 46.77 -14.54 3.20
N GLU A 23 47.26 -14.79 4.42
CA GLU A 23 47.18 -13.87 5.54
C GLU A 23 48.02 -12.62 5.26
N SER A 24 47.48 -11.44 5.57
CA SER A 24 48.25 -10.24 5.96
C SER A 24 47.32 -9.22 6.62
N GLN A 25 47.29 -9.18 7.95
CA GLN A 25 47.13 -7.97 8.76
C GLN A 25 48.54 -7.52 9.22
N PRO A 26 48.74 -6.36 9.89
CA PRO A 26 48.04 -5.07 9.82
C PRO A 26 49.03 -3.93 9.45
N GLY A 27 48.54 -2.82 8.92
CA GLY A 27 49.35 -1.64 8.61
C GLY A 27 48.66 -0.37 9.05
N GLU A 28 48.98 0.10 10.25
CA GLU A 28 48.80 1.49 10.67
C GLU A 28 49.59 2.41 9.73
N GLN A 29 48.94 3.48 9.24
CA GLN A 29 49.53 4.83 9.17
C GLN A 29 48.51 5.87 8.65
N SER A 30 48.11 6.72 9.59
CA SER A 30 47.82 8.16 9.52
C SER A 30 47.47 8.84 8.19
N ALA A 31 46.34 9.56 8.26
CA ALA A 31 46.14 10.96 7.85
C ALA A 31 46.38 11.35 6.39
N ASN A 32 45.30 11.65 5.66
CA ASN A 32 45.03 13.02 5.25
C ASN A 32 43.63 13.21 4.65
N THR A 33 42.78 13.82 5.47
CA THR A 33 41.83 14.89 5.19
C THR A 33 41.79 15.42 3.74
N THR A 34 40.63 15.32 3.09
CA THR A 34 40.12 16.38 2.20
C THR A 34 38.60 16.43 2.32
N THR A 35 38.15 17.11 3.37
CA THR A 35 36.78 17.53 3.58
C THR A 35 36.46 18.64 2.56
N GLN A 36 35.53 18.40 1.64
CA GLN A 36 34.90 19.47 0.86
C GLN A 36 33.54 19.80 1.48
N THR A 37 33.53 20.89 2.24
CA THR A 37 32.35 21.63 2.66
C THR A 37 31.66 22.27 1.46
N PRO A 38 30.32 22.34 1.47
CA PRO A 38 29.64 23.54 1.00
C PRO A 38 28.82 24.16 2.15
N SER A 39 29.38 25.25 2.65
CA SER A 39 28.73 26.54 2.95
C SER A 39 27.34 26.57 3.59
N ASP A 40 27.35 27.01 4.85
CA ASP A 40 26.51 28.04 5.45
C ASP A 40 25.22 28.42 4.71
N GLN A 41 24.09 27.95 5.24
CA GLN A 41 22.94 28.82 5.43
C GLN A 41 22.73 29.05 6.92
N GLN A 42 23.21 30.22 7.36
CA GLN A 42 22.94 30.79 8.68
C GLN A 42 21.43 31.03 8.85
N GLN A 43 20.83 30.39 9.86
CA GLN A 43 19.69 30.92 10.59
C GLN A 43 19.90 30.73 12.10
N GLY A 44 20.25 31.83 12.77
CA GLY A 44 20.02 32.14 14.19
C GLY A 44 20.28 31.04 15.24
N GLY A 45 21.54 30.88 15.67
CA GLY A 45 21.91 29.97 16.76
C GLY A 45 21.60 30.53 18.15
N ASN A 46 20.70 29.85 18.88
CA ASN A 46 20.86 29.72 20.34
C ASN A 46 21.83 28.55 20.59
N PRO A 47 22.80 28.66 21.52
CA PRO A 47 23.66 27.53 21.87
C PRO A 47 22.81 26.38 22.42
N SER A 48 22.94 25.20 21.81
CA SER A 48 22.25 23.99 22.25
C SER A 48 22.63 23.67 23.71
N PRO A 49 21.68 23.41 24.62
CA PRO A 49 21.97 23.09 26.01
C PRO A 49 22.53 21.67 26.22
N PHE A 50 22.84 20.96 25.13
CA PHE A 50 23.33 19.58 25.13
C PHE A 50 24.82 19.53 24.79
N ALA A 51 25.53 18.60 25.41
CA ALA A 51 26.95 18.38 25.13
C ALA A 51 27.15 17.92 23.66
N ALA A 52 28.28 18.31 23.06
CA ALA A 52 28.61 17.97 21.67
C ALA A 52 28.50 16.45 21.34
N PRO A 53 28.87 15.52 22.23
CA PRO A 53 28.68 14.07 21.97
C PRO A 53 27.22 13.66 21.80
N ALA A 54 26.29 14.25 22.56
CA ALA A 54 24.87 13.93 22.46
C ALA A 54 24.27 14.41 21.11
N VAL A 55 24.74 15.56 20.62
CA VAL A 55 24.37 16.09 19.30
C VAL A 55 24.91 15.19 18.19
N GLU A 56 26.15 14.70 18.34
CA GLU A 56 26.77 13.79 17.37
C GLU A 56 26.04 12.44 17.30
N GLU A 57 25.65 11.86 18.43
CA GLU A 57 24.86 10.62 18.48
C GLU A 57 23.49 10.78 17.80
N CYS A 58 22.82 11.93 18.00
CA CYS A 58 21.56 12.22 17.32
C CYS A 58 21.74 12.30 15.79
N LEU A 59 22.83 12.91 15.32
CA LEU A 59 23.15 12.98 13.89
C LEU A 59 23.50 11.60 13.32
N GLN A 60 24.25 10.77 14.06
CA GLN A 60 24.56 9.40 13.66
C GLN A 60 23.28 8.54 13.55
N ALA A 61 22.32 8.70 14.45
CA ALA A 61 21.03 8.02 14.36
C ALA A 61 20.28 8.38 13.07
N VAL A 62 20.28 9.66 12.69
CA VAL A 62 19.68 10.13 11.41
C VAL A 62 20.45 9.58 10.20
N GLN A 63 21.77 9.49 10.26
CA GLN A 63 22.59 8.94 9.17
C GLN A 63 22.35 7.43 8.98
N ARG A 64 22.29 6.66 10.06
CA ARG A 64 21.98 5.21 10.00
C ARG A 64 20.56 4.95 9.52
N PHE A 65 19.60 5.78 9.90
CA PHE A 65 18.26 5.76 9.32
C PHE A 65 18.28 6.02 7.81
N ARG A 66 19.04 7.01 7.34
CA ARG A 66 19.23 7.27 5.90
C ARG A 66 19.84 6.09 5.16
N GLY A 67 20.74 5.34 5.81
CA GLY A 67 21.34 4.12 5.28
C GLY A 67 20.42 2.89 5.28
N GLY A 68 19.24 2.98 5.91
CA GLY A 68 18.32 1.86 6.07
C GLY A 68 18.71 0.88 7.18
N GLU A 69 19.68 1.22 8.03
CA GLU A 69 20.12 0.40 9.15
C GLU A 69 19.15 0.47 10.34
N TYR A 70 18.44 1.59 10.48
CA TYR A 70 17.43 1.80 11.52
C TYR A 70 16.03 1.97 10.94
N SER A 71 15.04 1.44 11.65
CA SER A 71 13.64 1.84 11.48
C SER A 71 13.41 3.26 11.99
N ARG A 72 12.27 3.88 11.65
CA ARG A 72 11.94 5.25 12.11
C ARG A 72 11.83 5.28 13.63
N GLU A 73 11.18 4.27 14.19
CA GLU A 73 10.92 4.09 15.61
C GLU A 73 12.23 3.94 16.37
N GLU A 74 13.15 3.13 15.84
CA GLU A 74 14.49 2.93 16.40
C GLU A 74 15.32 4.22 16.33
N ALA A 75 15.30 4.95 15.22
CA ALA A 75 16.01 6.22 15.08
C ALA A 75 15.48 7.28 16.07
N ILE A 76 14.16 7.36 16.28
CA ILE A 76 13.54 8.25 17.27
C ILE A 76 13.97 7.86 18.68
N TYR A 77 13.93 6.57 19.02
CA TYR A 77 14.38 6.08 20.31
C TYR A 77 15.84 6.49 20.57
N ARG A 78 16.73 6.29 19.60
CA ARG A 78 18.17 6.65 19.72
C ARG A 78 18.38 8.15 19.92
N VAL A 79 17.59 9.01 19.26
CA VAL A 79 17.64 10.46 19.47
C VAL A 79 17.23 10.81 20.91
N PHE A 80 16.16 10.21 21.44
CA PHE A 80 15.73 10.46 22.82
C PHE A 80 16.69 9.89 23.86
N ASP A 81 17.29 8.73 23.59
CA ASP A 81 18.30 8.09 24.44
C ASP A 81 19.56 8.99 24.58
N ALA A 82 20.07 9.48 23.44
CA ALA A 82 21.22 10.39 23.42
C ALA A 82 20.96 11.70 24.17
N LEU A 83 19.75 12.27 24.04
CA LEU A 83 19.39 13.52 24.72
C LEU A 83 19.01 13.30 26.21
N GLY A 84 18.44 12.15 26.54
CA GLY A 84 18.04 11.76 27.90
C GLY A 84 19.21 11.53 28.85
N ASN A 85 20.41 11.26 28.32
CA ASN A 85 21.65 11.19 29.09
C ASN A 85 22.15 12.56 29.57
N SER A 86 21.57 13.66 29.09
CA SER A 86 21.78 14.97 29.67
C SER A 86 20.72 15.19 30.74
N ASN A 87 21.12 15.59 31.95
CA ASN A 87 20.27 15.75 33.14
C ASN A 87 19.28 16.94 33.03
N GLN A 88 18.65 17.10 31.87
CA GLN A 88 17.79 18.18 31.45
C GLN A 88 16.31 17.83 31.67
N PRO A 89 15.45 18.82 31.95
CA PRO A 89 14.01 18.60 32.01
C PRO A 89 13.47 18.03 30.70
N THR A 90 12.49 17.13 30.79
CA THR A 90 11.89 16.43 29.64
C THR A 90 11.40 17.40 28.55
N ALA A 91 10.89 18.57 28.93
CA ALA A 91 10.46 19.61 27.98
C ALA A 91 11.59 20.12 27.06
N ILE A 92 12.81 20.25 27.59
CA ILE A 92 13.98 20.69 26.83
C ILE A 92 14.46 19.57 25.89
N ILE A 93 14.42 18.31 26.36
CA ILE A 93 14.72 17.12 25.55
C ILE A 93 13.77 17.04 24.35
N PHE A 94 12.46 17.18 24.57
CA PHE A 94 11.49 17.19 23.47
C PHE A 94 11.73 18.32 22.48
N GLN A 95 12.05 19.53 22.96
CA GLN A 95 12.33 20.66 22.10
C GLN A 95 13.58 20.43 21.23
N ALA A 96 14.62 19.81 21.79
CA ALA A 96 15.85 19.51 21.08
C ALA A 96 15.74 18.29 20.15
N ALA A 97 14.85 17.34 20.43
CA ALA A 97 14.59 16.19 19.56
C ALA A 97 13.88 16.58 18.25
N ARG A 98 13.05 17.64 18.26
CA ARG A 98 12.27 18.12 17.10
C ARG A 98 13.05 18.23 15.79
N PRO A 99 14.19 18.95 15.70
CA PRO A 99 14.93 19.06 14.44
C PRO A 99 15.43 17.71 13.90
N TYR A 100 15.76 16.75 14.77
CA TYR A 100 16.17 15.41 14.33
C TYR A 100 15.00 14.60 13.81
N ILE A 101 13.84 14.69 14.44
CA ILE A 101 12.61 14.05 13.97
C ILE A 101 12.19 14.63 12.62
N GLU A 102 12.27 15.95 12.44
CA GLU A 102 12.02 16.61 11.15
C GLU A 102 13.01 16.12 10.07
N MET A 103 14.27 15.89 10.42
CA MET A 103 15.23 15.27 9.49
C MET A 103 14.83 13.84 9.09
N LEU A 104 14.33 13.01 10.03
CA LEU A 104 13.82 11.67 9.70
C LEU A 104 12.60 11.75 8.78
N ASP A 105 11.67 12.65 9.07
CA ASP A 105 10.46 12.85 8.26
C ASP A 105 10.81 13.37 6.85
N SER A 106 11.84 14.21 6.72
CA SER A 106 12.35 14.68 5.43
C SER A 106 12.90 13.54 4.58
N VAL A 107 13.57 12.55 5.19
CA VAL A 107 14.13 11.38 4.50
C VAL A 107 12.99 10.48 4.02
N LEU A 108 11.96 10.27 4.83
CA LEU A 108 10.76 9.54 4.41
C LEU A 108 10.00 10.26 3.29
N ALA A 109 9.90 11.58 3.34
CA ALA A 109 9.32 12.37 2.27
C ALA A 109 10.14 12.27 0.98
N GLN A 110 11.47 12.26 1.06
CA GLN A 110 12.36 12.07 -0.08
C GLN A 110 12.27 10.65 -0.67
N GLN A 111 12.19 9.62 0.18
CA GLN A 111 12.00 8.23 -0.23
C GLN A 111 10.65 8.04 -0.91
N ARG A 112 9.55 8.51 -0.30
CA ARG A 112 8.21 8.50 -0.93
C ARG A 112 8.17 9.29 -2.24
N GLY A 113 8.82 10.45 -2.28
CA GLY A 113 8.94 11.24 -3.52
C GLY A 113 9.77 10.53 -4.59
N ALA A 114 10.78 9.75 -4.21
CA ALA A 114 11.57 8.94 -5.13
C ALA A 114 10.80 7.69 -5.60
N GLU A 115 10.01 7.06 -4.73
CA GLU A 115 9.09 5.98 -5.07
C GLU A 115 7.97 6.46 -6.00
N GLU A 116 7.42 7.65 -5.78
CA GLU A 116 6.39 8.24 -6.63
C GLU A 116 6.97 8.64 -8.00
N ARG A 117 8.17 9.23 -8.03
CA ARG A 117 8.89 9.45 -9.30
C ARG A 117 9.25 8.12 -9.99
N GLY A 118 9.57 7.09 -9.22
CA GLY A 118 9.78 5.72 -9.70
C GLY A 118 8.51 5.09 -10.28
N ARG A 119 7.33 5.34 -9.68
CA ARG A 119 6.02 4.94 -10.17
C ARG A 119 5.63 5.64 -11.48
N VAL A 120 5.92 6.93 -11.60
CA VAL A 120 5.70 7.71 -12.82
C VAL A 120 6.60 7.23 -13.96
N VAL A 121 7.85 6.85 -13.66
CA VAL A 121 8.76 6.24 -14.66
C VAL A 121 8.40 4.79 -14.97
N ALA A 122 7.83 4.04 -14.02
CA ALA A 122 7.38 2.66 -14.18
C ALA A 122 5.96 2.49 -14.77
N GLY A 123 5.32 3.59 -15.22
CA GLY A 123 4.07 3.54 -15.97
C GLY A 123 2.86 3.00 -15.19
N ALA A 124 2.88 3.05 -13.85
CA ALA A 124 1.75 2.61 -13.02
C ALA A 124 0.89 3.81 -12.63
N HIS A 125 0.00 4.22 -13.52
CA HIS A 125 -1.05 5.20 -13.19
C HIS A 125 -2.28 4.45 -12.65
N LEU A 126 -2.52 4.54 -11.35
CA LEU A 126 -3.85 4.32 -10.77
C LEU A 126 -4.45 5.68 -10.46
N PRO A 127 -5.72 5.94 -10.86
CA PRO A 127 -6.35 7.22 -10.65
C PRO A 127 -6.69 7.40 -9.16
N GLY A 128 -6.02 8.36 -8.53
CA GLY A 128 -6.46 8.99 -7.28
C GLY A 128 -7.66 9.93 -7.54
N PRO A 129 -8.35 10.36 -6.48
CA PRO A 129 -9.66 10.98 -6.56
C PRO A 129 -9.58 12.33 -7.26
N THR A 130 -10.44 12.51 -8.25
CA THR A 130 -10.64 13.74 -9.01
C THR A 130 -10.78 14.95 -8.09
N ASP A 131 -9.81 15.85 -8.21
CA ASP A 131 -9.98 17.26 -7.91
C ASP A 131 -11.20 17.77 -8.69
N TYR A 132 -12.15 18.33 -7.95
CA TYR A 132 -13.29 19.04 -8.50
C TYR A 132 -12.77 20.33 -9.14
N GLU A 133 -12.78 20.38 -10.47
CA GLU A 133 -12.68 21.63 -11.21
C GLU A 133 -13.81 22.55 -10.78
N ALA A 134 -13.42 23.73 -10.30
CA ALA A 134 -14.30 24.85 -10.07
C ALA A 134 -14.87 25.33 -11.41
N GLU A 135 -16.19 25.23 -11.58
CA GLU A 135 -16.92 25.96 -12.61
C GLU A 135 -17.56 27.24 -12.04
N PRO A 136 -17.68 28.31 -12.85
CA PRO A 136 -17.81 29.68 -12.40
C PRO A 136 -19.27 30.07 -12.07
N GLN A 137 -19.49 30.71 -10.93
CA GLN A 137 -20.77 31.35 -10.62
C GLN A 137 -20.92 32.69 -11.35
N PRO A 138 -22.11 33.00 -11.91
CA PRO A 138 -22.42 34.32 -12.42
C PRO A 138 -22.81 35.27 -11.28
N GLU A 139 -22.35 36.51 -11.44
CA GLU A 139 -22.57 37.67 -10.59
C GLU A 139 -24.05 37.95 -10.32
N VAL A 140 -24.41 38.17 -9.05
CA VAL A 140 -25.52 39.07 -8.69
C VAL A 140 -25.06 39.98 -7.54
N ARG A 141 -25.22 41.28 -7.78
CA ARG A 141 -24.75 42.40 -6.96
C ARG A 141 -25.60 42.63 -5.69
N THR A 142 -24.88 42.89 -4.60
CA THR A 142 -25.10 43.90 -3.54
C THR A 142 -26.44 44.02 -2.79
N ALA A 143 -26.41 43.82 -1.46
CA ALA A 143 -26.70 44.87 -0.46
C ALA A 143 -26.38 44.42 1.00
N SER A 144 -25.35 45.04 1.56
CA SER A 144 -25.16 45.59 2.92
C SER A 144 -25.68 44.89 4.21
N SER A 145 -24.69 44.59 5.08
CA SER A 145 -24.53 45.02 6.48
C SER A 145 -25.45 44.48 7.59
N ALA A 146 -24.87 43.78 8.59
CA ALA A 146 -24.70 44.32 9.96
C ALA A 146 -24.25 43.26 11.01
N VAL A 147 -23.10 43.58 11.64
CA VAL A 147 -22.82 43.55 13.09
C VAL A 147 -22.68 42.22 13.85
N ALA A 148 -21.52 42.14 14.49
CA ALA A 148 -21.03 41.12 15.42
C ALA A 148 -21.80 41.03 16.74
N HIS A 149 -21.83 39.82 17.33
CA HIS A 149 -21.73 39.66 18.79
C HIS A 149 -20.91 38.43 19.18
N LYS A 150 -20.15 38.63 20.24
CA LYS A 150 -19.09 37.80 20.82
C LYS A 150 -19.62 37.20 22.13
N ARG A 151 -18.99 36.11 22.59
CA ARG A 151 -19.08 35.39 23.90
C ARG A 151 -20.04 34.18 23.88
N HIS A 152 -19.76 33.05 24.53
CA HIS A 152 -18.94 32.79 25.72
C HIS A 152 -18.44 31.32 25.76
N ARG A 153 -17.23 31.14 26.32
CA ARG A 153 -16.56 29.88 26.67
C ARG A 153 -17.19 29.29 27.94
N ALA A 154 -17.43 27.98 27.98
CA ALA A 154 -17.66 27.26 29.22
C ALA A 154 -16.82 25.98 29.19
N GLU A 155 -15.79 25.97 30.03
CA GLU A 155 -15.17 24.75 30.53
C GLU A 155 -16.07 24.19 31.64
N LEU A 156 -16.24 22.87 31.68
CA LEU A 156 -15.93 21.97 32.79
C LEU A 156 -16.75 20.67 32.72
N ASP A 157 -16.09 19.62 33.23
CA ASP A 157 -16.63 18.38 33.79
C ASP A 157 -16.65 17.13 32.89
N ASP A 158 -15.50 16.43 32.88
CA ASP A 158 -15.34 15.06 32.38
C ASP A 158 -15.73 14.09 33.52
N SER A 159 -17.03 13.87 33.65
CA SER A 159 -17.60 12.87 34.55
C SER A 159 -17.98 11.64 33.72
N ASP A 160 -17.30 10.55 34.06
CA ASP A 160 -17.33 9.21 33.49
C ASP A 160 -18.70 8.54 33.76
N ASP A 161 -19.71 8.79 32.92
CA ASP A 161 -20.97 7.99 32.90
C ASP A 161 -21.71 8.06 31.55
N ASP A 162 -21.10 7.48 30.51
CA ASP A 162 -21.64 7.48 29.13
C ASP A 162 -22.54 6.25 28.84
N ASN A 163 -23.54 5.96 29.71
CA ASN A 163 -24.50 4.88 29.48
C ASN A 163 -25.99 5.26 29.47
N GLU A 164 -26.38 6.55 29.51
CA GLU A 164 -27.82 6.92 29.54
C GLU A 164 -28.32 7.94 28.50
N HIS A 165 -27.53 8.31 27.48
CA HIS A 165 -27.96 9.32 26.48
C HIS A 165 -28.04 8.84 25.02
N ARG A 166 -28.47 7.60 24.77
CA ARG A 166 -28.96 7.23 23.42
C ARG A 166 -30.39 7.72 23.24
N GLY A 167 -30.55 9.02 23.01
CA GLY A 167 -31.80 9.59 22.54
C GLY A 167 -32.34 8.78 21.37
N ARG A 168 -33.61 8.36 21.44
CA ARG A 168 -34.31 7.68 20.34
C ARG A 168 -34.15 8.54 19.10
N ARG A 169 -33.29 8.11 18.16
CA ARG A 169 -33.11 8.81 16.88
C ARG A 169 -34.49 8.95 16.25
N ARG A 170 -34.92 10.19 15.99
CA ARG A 170 -36.21 10.42 15.30
C ARG A 170 -36.19 9.63 14.00
N PRO A 171 -37.24 8.85 13.69
CA PRO A 171 -37.35 8.20 12.38
C PRO A 171 -37.15 9.25 11.28
N LEU A 172 -36.28 8.93 10.32
CA LEU A 172 -36.10 9.79 9.15
C LEU A 172 -37.44 9.86 8.41
N ASP A 173 -37.88 11.07 8.05
CA ASP A 173 -39.03 11.23 7.17
C ASP A 173 -38.59 10.92 5.73
N LEU A 174 -38.94 9.73 5.27
CA LEU A 174 -38.55 9.21 3.97
C LEU A 174 -39.53 9.61 2.86
N SER A 175 -40.65 10.26 3.20
CA SER A 175 -41.74 10.56 2.26
C SER A 175 -41.38 11.68 1.26
N SER A 176 -40.44 12.55 1.61
CA SER A 176 -39.98 13.67 0.79
C SER A 176 -38.86 13.31 -0.20
N LEU A 177 -38.32 12.10 -0.12
CA LEU A 177 -37.16 11.71 -0.90
C LEU A 177 -37.56 11.33 -2.34
N PRO A 178 -36.96 11.95 -3.38
CA PRO A 178 -37.34 11.70 -4.79
C PRO A 178 -37.23 10.22 -5.21
N TRP A 179 -36.28 9.48 -4.63
CA TRP A 179 -36.08 8.05 -4.87
C TRP A 179 -37.02 7.14 -4.06
N MET A 180 -37.90 7.69 -3.22
CA MET A 180 -38.95 6.95 -2.51
C MET A 180 -40.34 7.18 -3.13
N GLN A 181 -40.51 8.28 -3.87
CA GLN A 181 -41.81 8.70 -4.41
C GLN A 181 -42.22 8.00 -5.72
N ASN A 182 -41.28 7.34 -6.43
CA ASN A 182 -41.52 6.80 -7.78
C ASN A 182 -40.95 5.39 -8.02
N VAL A 183 -40.73 4.59 -6.98
CA VAL A 183 -40.24 3.22 -7.19
C VAL A 183 -41.43 2.29 -7.36
N LYS A 184 -41.80 1.97 -8.61
CA LYS A 184 -42.28 0.60 -8.86
C LYS A 184 -41.11 -0.29 -8.47
N ALA A 185 -41.09 -0.76 -7.23
CA ALA A 185 -40.03 -1.62 -6.71
C ALA A 185 -39.84 -2.74 -7.72
N ILE A 186 -38.70 -2.73 -8.42
CA ILE A 186 -38.31 -3.88 -9.24
C ILE A 186 -38.29 -5.04 -8.25
N PRO A 187 -39.12 -6.08 -8.44
CA PRO A 187 -39.17 -7.19 -7.50
C PRO A 187 -37.77 -7.76 -7.36
N LEU A 188 -37.25 -7.75 -6.14
CA LEU A 188 -35.96 -8.38 -5.88
C LEU A 188 -36.19 -9.88 -5.75
N PRO A 189 -35.24 -10.72 -6.20
CA PRO A 189 -35.21 -12.13 -5.83
C PRO A 189 -35.34 -12.28 -4.30
N GLN A 190 -36.13 -13.27 -3.86
CA GLN A 190 -36.43 -13.48 -2.44
C GLN A 190 -35.15 -13.56 -1.57
N SER A 191 -34.11 -14.25 -2.06
CA SER A 191 -32.81 -14.33 -1.37
C SER A 191 -32.18 -12.95 -1.09
N LEU A 192 -32.33 -11.98 -2.00
CA LEU A 192 -31.84 -10.61 -1.78
C LEU A 192 -32.72 -9.84 -0.80
N GLU A 193 -34.03 -10.06 -0.83
CA GLU A 193 -34.95 -9.44 0.15
C GLU A 193 -34.66 -9.92 1.57
N ASP A 194 -34.48 -11.23 1.75
CA ASP A 194 -34.13 -11.86 3.02
C ASP A 194 -32.78 -11.35 3.53
N THR A 195 -31.78 -11.29 2.64
CA THR A 195 -30.45 -10.73 2.97
C THR A 195 -30.56 -9.26 3.40
N ARG A 196 -31.30 -8.45 2.66
CA ARG A 196 -31.50 -7.02 2.97
C ARG A 196 -32.21 -6.85 4.31
N GLY A 197 -33.24 -7.65 4.58
CA GLY A 197 -33.97 -7.63 5.85
C GLY A 197 -33.06 -7.90 7.05
N LEU A 198 -32.24 -8.95 6.95
CA LEU A 198 -31.27 -9.30 7.99
C LEU A 198 -30.20 -8.21 8.17
N LEU A 199 -29.67 -7.62 7.09
CA LEU A 199 -28.70 -6.52 7.19
C LEU A 199 -29.29 -5.29 7.90
N VAL A 200 -30.55 -4.94 7.61
CA VAL A 200 -31.25 -3.85 8.31
C VAL A 200 -31.40 -4.18 9.78
N LEU A 201 -31.77 -5.42 10.13
CA LEU A 201 -31.88 -5.87 11.51
C LEU A 201 -30.53 -5.78 12.25
N PHE A 202 -29.46 -6.25 11.63
CA PHE A 202 -28.12 -6.23 12.22
C PHE A 202 -27.55 -4.83 12.37
N SER A 203 -27.90 -3.91 11.46
CA SER A 203 -27.41 -2.52 11.48
C SER A 203 -27.80 -1.73 12.73
N GLN A 204 -28.85 -2.16 13.45
CA GLN A 204 -29.31 -1.50 14.68
C GLN A 204 -28.31 -1.67 15.83
N ASP A 205 -27.77 -2.87 15.99
CA ASP A 205 -26.74 -3.19 16.99
C ASP A 205 -25.80 -4.32 16.53
N PRO A 206 -24.82 -4.01 15.67
CA PRO A 206 -23.93 -5.01 15.09
C PRO A 206 -23.09 -5.76 16.14
N LYS A 207 -22.73 -5.09 17.25
CA LYS A 207 -21.92 -5.68 18.32
C LYS A 207 -22.68 -6.76 19.06
N ARG A 208 -23.95 -6.50 19.39
CA ARG A 208 -24.82 -7.47 20.04
C ARG A 208 -25.06 -8.70 19.17
N TRP A 209 -25.34 -8.50 17.88
CA TRP A 209 -25.52 -9.61 16.94
C TRP A 209 -24.26 -10.45 16.80
N LYS A 210 -23.09 -9.81 16.70
CA LYS A 210 -21.81 -10.51 16.68
C LYS A 210 -21.59 -11.38 17.92
N MET A 211 -21.83 -10.83 19.11
CA MET A 211 -21.73 -11.57 20.36
C MET A 211 -22.72 -12.74 20.40
N TYR A 212 -23.94 -12.55 19.89
CA TYR A 212 -24.91 -13.63 19.78
C TYR A 212 -24.41 -14.77 18.88
N PHE A 213 -23.89 -14.44 17.69
CA PHE A 213 -23.39 -15.45 16.75
C PHE A 213 -22.17 -16.21 17.27
N ILE A 214 -21.18 -15.52 17.86
CA ILE A 214 -19.95 -16.16 18.36
C ILE A 214 -20.22 -17.13 19.52
N ASN A 215 -21.28 -16.90 20.30
CA ASN A 215 -21.66 -17.79 21.41
C ASN A 215 -22.57 -18.95 20.98
N GLU A 216 -22.98 -19.01 19.72
CA GLU A 216 -23.82 -20.10 19.22
C GLU A 216 -22.98 -21.38 19.03
N PRO A 217 -23.45 -22.57 19.48
CA PRO A 217 -22.65 -23.80 19.46
C PRO A 217 -22.12 -24.24 18.09
N ASN A 218 -22.84 -23.87 17.02
CA ASN A 218 -22.49 -24.25 15.64
C ASN A 218 -21.79 -23.12 14.88
N CYS A 219 -21.29 -22.10 15.57
CA CYS A 219 -20.58 -20.99 14.96
C CYS A 219 -19.23 -21.45 14.40
N PRO A 220 -18.96 -21.28 13.09
CA PRO A 220 -17.67 -21.66 12.53
C PRO A 220 -16.54 -20.78 13.05
N GLN A 221 -15.33 -21.33 13.15
CA GLN A 221 -14.15 -20.52 13.46
C GLN A 221 -13.87 -19.55 12.30
N PHE A 222 -13.79 -18.25 12.60
CA PHE A 222 -13.61 -17.22 11.59
C PHE A 222 -13.02 -15.94 12.21
N PRO A 223 -12.24 -15.12 11.47
CA PRO A 223 -11.62 -13.92 12.01
C PRO A 223 -12.64 -12.92 12.57
N ASP A 224 -12.29 -12.30 13.69
CA ASP A 224 -13.17 -11.35 14.38
C ASP A 224 -13.49 -10.10 13.53
N SER A 225 -12.51 -9.60 12.77
CA SER A 225 -12.71 -8.50 11.81
C SER A 225 -13.68 -8.91 10.71
N GLU A 226 -13.54 -10.12 10.18
CA GLU A 226 -14.34 -10.61 9.05
C GLU A 226 -15.77 -10.98 9.47
N TRP A 227 -15.99 -11.43 10.72
CA TRP A 227 -17.34 -11.50 11.29
C TRP A 227 -18.05 -10.15 11.24
N THR A 228 -17.34 -9.07 11.58
CA THR A 228 -17.88 -7.71 11.54
C THR A 228 -18.23 -7.31 10.10
N ASN A 229 -17.40 -7.71 9.12
CA ASN A 229 -17.68 -7.45 7.72
C ASN A 229 -18.96 -8.16 7.24
N ILE A 230 -19.15 -9.44 7.58
CA ILE A 230 -20.35 -10.20 7.20
C ILE A 230 -21.62 -9.53 7.78
N ILE A 231 -21.61 -9.19 9.06
CA ILE A 231 -22.76 -8.59 9.77
C ILE A 231 -23.13 -7.22 9.18
N LEU A 232 -22.13 -6.44 8.76
CA LEU A 232 -22.34 -5.14 8.13
C LEU A 232 -22.62 -5.22 6.62
N GLY A 233 -22.62 -6.42 6.03
CA GLY A 233 -22.79 -6.60 4.58
C GLY A 233 -21.64 -6.00 3.77
N ARG A 234 -20.42 -6.00 4.32
CA ARG A 234 -19.16 -5.57 3.71
C ARG A 234 -18.45 -6.76 3.07
N PRO A 235 -17.56 -6.52 2.10
CA PRO A 235 -16.81 -7.61 1.48
C PRO A 235 -15.85 -8.23 2.49
N VAL A 236 -15.79 -9.56 2.50
CA VAL A 236 -14.82 -10.31 3.32
C VAL A 236 -13.44 -10.25 2.67
N ASN A 237 -12.41 -10.02 3.47
CA ASN A 237 -11.03 -10.12 3.03
C ASN A 237 -10.51 -11.55 3.15
N LEU A 238 -10.44 -12.25 2.02
CA LEU A 238 -9.98 -13.64 1.98
C LEU A 238 -8.49 -13.81 2.38
N ASP A 239 -7.66 -12.78 2.24
CA ASP A 239 -6.26 -12.83 2.69
C ASP A 239 -6.19 -12.88 4.23
N LEU A 240 -7.06 -12.16 4.94
CA LEU A 240 -7.16 -12.24 6.39
C LEU A 240 -7.73 -13.60 6.84
N VAL A 241 -8.70 -14.14 6.10
CA VAL A 241 -9.25 -15.48 6.37
C VAL A 241 -8.16 -16.53 6.23
N ILE A 242 -7.43 -16.57 5.11
CA ILE A 242 -6.37 -17.58 4.93
C ILE A 242 -5.24 -17.40 5.94
N ALA A 243 -4.83 -16.16 6.26
CA ALA A 243 -3.83 -15.90 7.28
C ALA A 243 -4.25 -16.45 8.65
N SER A 244 -5.51 -16.26 9.03
CA SER A 244 -6.03 -16.74 10.31
C SER A 244 -6.01 -18.27 10.46
N MET A 245 -6.17 -19.02 9.36
CA MET A 245 -6.19 -20.49 9.39
C MET A 245 -4.83 -21.08 9.77
N PHE A 246 -3.73 -20.34 9.57
CA PHE A 246 -2.37 -20.78 9.87
C PHE A 246 -1.73 -19.99 11.03
N ASN A 247 -2.46 -19.05 11.63
CA ASN A 247 -1.99 -18.36 12.82
C ASN A 247 -2.08 -19.30 14.03
N VAL A 248 -0.92 -19.76 14.50
CA VAL A 248 -0.79 -20.60 15.71
C VAL A 248 -0.76 -19.76 16.98
N THR A 249 -0.53 -18.45 16.87
CA THR A 249 -0.53 -17.50 17.98
C THR A 249 -1.95 -17.04 18.29
N LEU A 250 -2.35 -17.13 19.56
CA LEU A 250 -3.57 -16.50 20.07
C LEU A 250 -3.51 -15.00 19.76
N GLU A 251 -4.44 -14.47 18.98
CA GLU A 251 -4.49 -13.05 18.60
C GLU A 251 -4.56 -12.16 19.86
N GLN A 252 -3.41 -11.64 20.31
CA GLN A 252 -3.38 -10.54 21.26
C GLN A 252 -3.62 -9.25 20.47
N LYS A 253 -4.88 -8.78 20.48
CA LYS A 253 -5.18 -7.40 20.08
C LYS A 253 -4.45 -6.45 21.02
N HIS A 254 -3.30 -5.97 20.58
CA HIS A 254 -2.53 -4.96 21.29
C HIS A 254 -3.21 -3.60 21.11
N LYS A 255 -4.03 -3.21 22.09
CA LYS A 255 -4.57 -1.86 22.22
C LYS A 255 -3.78 -1.14 23.30
N GLU A 256 -2.80 -0.35 22.90
CA GLU A 256 -2.12 0.54 23.83
C GLU A 256 -2.82 1.89 23.86
N ARG A 257 -3.20 2.30 25.07
CA ARG A 257 -3.77 3.61 25.36
C ARG A 257 -2.65 4.50 25.90
N LEU A 258 -2.20 5.46 25.10
CA LEU A 258 -1.35 6.56 25.57
C LEU A 258 -2.24 7.77 25.85
N GLY A 259 -2.64 7.94 27.11
CA GLY A 259 -3.49 9.04 27.56
C GLY A 259 -4.90 9.01 26.96
N HIS A 260 -5.30 10.06 26.23
CA HIS A 260 -6.61 10.18 25.58
C HIS A 260 -6.62 9.61 24.14
N VAL A 261 -5.51 9.08 23.66
CA VAL A 261 -5.40 8.49 22.31
C VAL A 261 -5.21 6.98 22.43
N SER A 262 -6.15 6.22 21.89
CA SER A 262 -6.02 4.78 21.74
C SER A 262 -5.37 4.47 20.39
N PHE A 263 -4.23 3.78 20.41
CA PHE A 263 -3.65 3.20 19.20
C PHE A 263 -4.18 1.78 19.03
N SER A 264 -4.92 1.55 17.95
CA SER A 264 -5.20 0.19 17.49
C SER A 264 -4.31 -0.07 16.27
N LEU A 265 -3.40 -1.03 16.41
CA LEU A 265 -2.66 -1.60 15.29
C LEU A 265 -3.62 -2.52 14.51
N ASP A 266 -4.54 -1.91 13.76
CA ASP A 266 -5.55 -2.63 12.97
C ASP A 266 -5.05 -3.01 11.56
N ASP A 267 -3.84 -2.61 11.17
CA ASP A 267 -3.34 -2.77 9.79
C ASP A 267 -2.02 -3.55 9.72
N VAL A 268 -1.97 -4.70 10.39
CA VAL A 268 -0.94 -5.70 10.11
C VAL A 268 -1.32 -6.37 8.79
N ALA A 269 -0.53 -6.12 7.73
CA ALA A 269 -0.70 -6.81 6.45
C ALA A 269 -0.78 -8.33 6.70
N PRO A 270 -1.77 -9.03 6.10
CA PRO A 270 -1.97 -10.45 6.37
C PRO A 270 -0.68 -11.24 6.13
N SER A 271 -0.30 -12.06 7.11
CA SER A 271 0.92 -12.89 7.08
C SER A 271 0.98 -13.82 5.87
N ARG A 272 -0.19 -14.14 5.29
CA ARG A 272 -0.36 -14.91 4.07
C ARG A 272 -1.38 -14.24 3.16
N VAL A 273 -1.02 -14.12 1.88
CA VAL A 273 -1.88 -13.62 0.80
C VAL A 273 -2.23 -14.80 -0.10
N ILE A 274 -3.45 -14.84 -0.61
CA ILE A 274 -3.91 -15.88 -1.53
C ILE A 274 -3.18 -15.75 -2.86
N LYS A 275 -2.50 -16.81 -3.28
CA LYS A 275 -1.75 -16.85 -4.55
C LYS A 275 -2.19 -17.96 -5.49
N SER A 276 -2.83 -19.00 -4.96
CA SER A 276 -3.23 -20.18 -5.71
C SER A 276 -4.74 -20.45 -5.62
N GLN A 277 -5.23 -21.34 -6.48
CA GLN A 277 -6.60 -21.86 -6.42
C GLN A 277 -6.86 -22.57 -5.08
N GLU A 278 -5.90 -23.31 -4.54
CA GLU A 278 -6.06 -24.06 -3.28
C GLU A 278 -6.18 -23.13 -2.06
N ASP A 279 -5.36 -22.08 -2.03
CA ASP A 279 -5.46 -21.01 -1.04
C ASP A 279 -6.85 -20.37 -1.10
N TRP A 280 -7.31 -20.05 -2.32
CA TRP A 280 -8.60 -19.44 -2.57
C TRP A 280 -9.75 -20.34 -2.12
N LEU A 281 -9.72 -21.63 -2.48
CA LEU A 281 -10.73 -22.62 -2.09
C LEU A 281 -10.83 -22.76 -0.58
N SER A 282 -9.69 -22.81 0.11
CA SER A 282 -9.65 -22.93 1.58
C SER A 282 -10.27 -21.69 2.25
N ALA A 283 -9.87 -20.49 1.83
CA ALA A 283 -10.40 -19.24 2.35
C ALA A 283 -11.89 -19.05 2.00
N TRP A 284 -12.28 -19.40 0.77
CA TRP A 284 -13.65 -19.29 0.30
C TRP A 284 -14.57 -20.28 0.99
N LYS A 285 -14.11 -21.49 1.30
CA LYS A 285 -14.91 -22.47 2.07
C LYS A 285 -15.22 -21.96 3.47
N ALA A 286 -14.20 -21.48 4.20
CA ALA A 286 -14.40 -20.87 5.52
C ALA A 286 -15.32 -19.65 5.46
N THR A 287 -15.15 -18.79 4.44
CA THR A 287 -16.03 -17.63 4.21
C THR A 287 -17.46 -18.05 3.90
N SER A 288 -17.65 -19.06 3.05
CA SER A 288 -18.98 -19.55 2.67
C SER A 288 -19.71 -20.17 3.85
N ASP A 289 -19.00 -20.92 4.70
CA ASP A 289 -19.57 -21.47 5.94
C ASP A 289 -20.01 -20.37 6.90
N ALA A 290 -19.17 -19.35 7.10
CA ALA A 290 -19.50 -18.20 7.97
C ALA A 290 -20.67 -17.36 7.42
N VAL A 291 -20.69 -17.10 6.11
CA VAL A 291 -21.80 -16.37 5.47
C VAL A 291 -23.08 -17.21 5.51
N ALA A 292 -23.03 -18.50 5.20
CA ALA A 292 -24.20 -19.39 5.24
C ALA A 292 -24.69 -19.66 6.68
N PHE A 293 -23.85 -19.50 7.70
CA PHE A 293 -24.28 -19.56 9.09
C PHE A 293 -25.25 -18.42 9.43
N ILE A 294 -24.95 -17.19 8.98
CA ILE A 294 -25.79 -16.00 9.19
C ILE A 294 -26.93 -15.91 8.16
N PHE A 295 -26.63 -16.12 6.88
CA PHE A 295 -27.54 -16.02 5.75
C PHE A 295 -27.79 -17.39 5.14
N ARG A 296 -28.52 -18.25 5.86
CA ARG A 296 -28.74 -19.67 5.49
C ARG A 296 -29.30 -19.85 4.09
N HIS A 297 -30.17 -18.95 3.65
CA HIS A 297 -30.79 -18.96 2.32
C HIS A 297 -29.82 -18.67 1.17
N ARG A 298 -28.58 -18.23 1.46
CA ARG A 298 -27.54 -17.98 0.44
C ARG A 298 -26.60 -19.15 0.19
N ARG A 299 -26.77 -20.29 0.88
CA ARG A 299 -25.85 -21.44 0.77
C ARG A 299 -25.68 -21.88 -0.69
N ASP A 300 -26.78 -22.13 -1.38
CA ASP A 300 -26.74 -22.59 -2.77
C ASP A 300 -26.03 -21.57 -3.68
N GLU A 301 -26.27 -20.27 -3.48
CA GLU A 301 -25.59 -19.21 -4.23
C GLU A 301 -24.07 -19.26 -4.05
N LEU A 302 -23.60 -19.43 -2.82
CA LEU A 302 -22.18 -19.51 -2.48
C LEU A 302 -21.51 -20.75 -3.10
N ASP A 303 -22.21 -21.89 -3.11
CA ASP A 303 -21.72 -23.14 -3.70
C ASP A 303 -21.64 -23.05 -5.24
N HIS A 304 -22.65 -22.46 -5.89
CA HIS A 304 -22.63 -22.19 -7.33
C HIS A 304 -21.51 -21.20 -7.69
N TYR A 305 -21.31 -20.15 -6.90
CA TYR A 305 -20.21 -19.21 -7.11
C TYR A 305 -18.83 -19.88 -6.93
N SER A 306 -18.68 -20.75 -5.92
CA SER A 306 -17.48 -21.56 -5.72
C SER A 306 -17.13 -22.40 -6.95
N SER A 307 -18.15 -23.06 -7.50
CA SER A 307 -18.04 -23.89 -8.71
C SER A 307 -17.68 -23.06 -9.95
N TYR A 308 -18.30 -21.89 -10.10
CA TYR A 308 -18.01 -20.94 -11.17
C TYR A 308 -16.55 -20.45 -11.12
N MET A 309 -16.07 -20.01 -9.96
CA MET A 309 -14.69 -19.57 -9.80
C MET A 309 -13.68 -20.71 -9.98
N SER A 310 -13.99 -21.92 -9.51
CA SER A 310 -13.17 -23.12 -9.76
C SER A 310 -13.06 -23.42 -11.26
N THR A 311 -14.13 -23.22 -12.02
CA THR A 311 -14.12 -23.34 -13.48
C THR A 311 -13.21 -22.27 -14.11
N MET A 312 -13.19 -21.05 -13.57
CA MET A 312 -12.29 -19.99 -14.04
C MET A 312 -10.81 -20.34 -13.80
N PHE A 313 -10.45 -20.85 -12.63
CA PHE A 313 -9.08 -21.29 -12.35
C PHE A 313 -8.63 -22.44 -13.24
N THR A 314 -9.51 -23.41 -13.52
CA THR A 314 -9.19 -24.56 -14.38
C THR A 314 -9.14 -24.20 -15.87
N SER A 315 -9.88 -23.16 -16.29
CA SER A 315 -9.92 -22.71 -17.69
C SER A 315 -8.81 -21.71 -18.04
N ILE A 316 -8.17 -21.10 -17.05
CA ILE A 316 -7.14 -20.07 -17.23
C ILE A 316 -5.79 -20.62 -16.82
N LEU A 317 -4.77 -20.38 -17.66
CA LEU A 317 -3.39 -20.78 -17.37
C LEU A 317 -2.93 -20.27 -16.00
N GLU A 318 -2.20 -21.10 -15.26
CA GLU A 318 -1.73 -20.81 -13.89
C GLU A 318 -0.96 -19.48 -13.79
N ALA A 319 -0.17 -19.16 -14.81
CA ALA A 319 0.54 -17.87 -14.91
C ALA A 319 -0.38 -16.64 -14.86
N ASN A 320 -1.67 -16.81 -15.11
CA ASN A 320 -2.70 -15.77 -15.10
C ASN A 320 -3.70 -15.91 -13.93
N HIS A 321 -3.48 -16.82 -12.97
CA HIS A 321 -4.38 -16.99 -11.81
C HIS A 321 -4.49 -15.73 -10.94
N ALA A 322 -3.44 -14.89 -10.90
CA ALA A 322 -3.52 -13.58 -10.26
C ALA A 322 -4.67 -12.71 -10.83
N ARG A 323 -4.94 -12.81 -12.13
CA ARG A 323 -6.05 -12.08 -12.78
C ARG A 323 -7.41 -12.64 -12.36
N VAL A 324 -7.51 -13.95 -12.17
CA VAL A 324 -8.71 -14.63 -11.64
C VAL A 324 -9.00 -14.19 -10.21
N LEU A 325 -7.97 -14.08 -9.37
CA LEU A 325 -8.09 -13.57 -8.01
C LEU A 325 -8.56 -12.10 -7.96
N CYS A 326 -8.02 -11.24 -8.84
CA CYS A 326 -8.50 -9.86 -8.93
C CYS A 326 -9.95 -9.77 -9.43
N TYR A 327 -10.32 -10.61 -10.40
CA TYR A 327 -11.69 -10.72 -10.91
C TYR A 327 -12.67 -11.11 -9.79
N ASP A 328 -12.37 -12.17 -9.03
CA ASP A 328 -13.13 -12.58 -7.84
C ASP A 328 -13.30 -11.44 -6.84
N LYS A 329 -12.19 -10.78 -6.47
CA LYS A 329 -12.21 -9.66 -5.53
C LYS A 329 -13.13 -8.54 -6.03
N ALA A 330 -13.10 -8.23 -7.32
CA ALA A 330 -13.97 -7.22 -7.92
C ALA A 330 -15.46 -7.63 -7.90
N ILE A 331 -15.78 -8.91 -8.15
CA ILE A 331 -17.15 -9.43 -8.04
C ILE A 331 -17.66 -9.31 -6.60
N ARG A 332 -16.88 -9.77 -5.62
CA ARG A 332 -17.26 -9.71 -4.20
C ARG A 332 -17.43 -8.26 -3.74
N LEU A 333 -16.55 -7.35 -4.14
CA LEU A 333 -16.69 -5.92 -3.89
C LEU A 333 -18.00 -5.38 -4.47
N ARG A 334 -18.27 -5.61 -5.76
CA ARG A 334 -19.50 -5.13 -6.40
C ARG A 334 -20.76 -5.68 -5.74
N THR A 335 -20.77 -6.98 -5.46
CA THR A 335 -21.92 -7.65 -4.83
C THR A 335 -22.14 -7.13 -3.41
N SER A 336 -21.08 -6.85 -2.66
CA SER A 336 -21.17 -6.27 -1.31
C SER A 336 -21.54 -4.78 -1.30
N SER A 337 -21.30 -4.04 -2.37
CA SER A 337 -21.68 -2.62 -2.49
C SER A 337 -23.08 -2.44 -3.05
N ARG A 338 -23.63 -3.47 -3.72
CA ARG A 338 -24.98 -3.48 -4.27
C ARG A 338 -25.92 -4.30 -3.40
N ARG A 339 -27.21 -4.03 -3.52
CA ARG A 339 -28.27 -4.76 -2.78
C ARG A 339 -29.25 -5.46 -3.74
N ASP A 340 -28.94 -5.44 -5.03
CA ASP A 340 -29.78 -5.90 -6.14
C ASP A 340 -29.07 -6.92 -7.06
N VAL A 341 -27.96 -7.51 -6.60
CA VAL A 341 -27.13 -8.44 -7.38
C VAL A 341 -26.70 -9.61 -6.51
N LEU A 342 -26.81 -10.83 -7.04
CA LEU A 342 -26.27 -12.06 -6.47
C LEU A 342 -24.90 -12.40 -7.09
N LEU A 343 -24.09 -13.19 -6.39
CA LEU A 343 -22.82 -13.73 -6.92
C LEU A 343 -23.03 -14.64 -8.13
N THR A 344 -24.20 -15.25 -8.25
CA THR A 344 -24.60 -16.10 -9.38
C THR A 344 -25.13 -15.32 -10.58
N ASP A 345 -25.32 -14.00 -10.47
CA ASP A 345 -25.69 -13.14 -11.60
C ASP A 345 -24.47 -12.87 -12.51
N VAL A 346 -23.84 -13.92 -13.03
CA VAL A 346 -22.57 -13.86 -13.77
C VAL A 346 -22.60 -12.84 -14.91
N TYR A 347 -23.75 -12.71 -15.59
CA TYR A 347 -23.96 -11.74 -16.67
C TYR A 347 -23.79 -10.27 -16.23
N ARG A 348 -24.02 -9.94 -14.95
CA ARG A 348 -23.83 -8.61 -14.36
C ARG A 348 -22.35 -8.26 -14.13
N PHE A 349 -21.46 -9.21 -14.35
CA PHE A 349 -20.01 -9.05 -14.16
C PHE A 349 -19.24 -9.11 -15.49
N ASN A 350 -19.92 -9.05 -16.64
CA ASN A 350 -19.25 -9.13 -17.95
C ASN A 350 -18.21 -8.01 -18.16
N ASP A 351 -18.48 -6.81 -17.67
CA ASP A 351 -17.52 -5.70 -17.69
C ASP A 351 -16.29 -5.98 -16.81
N LEU A 352 -16.47 -6.64 -15.65
CA LEU A 352 -15.35 -7.10 -14.81
C LEU A 352 -14.58 -8.23 -15.46
N HIS A 353 -15.28 -9.15 -16.13
CA HIS A 353 -14.65 -10.24 -16.88
C HIS A 353 -13.78 -9.67 -18.00
N MET A 354 -14.30 -8.68 -18.74
CA MET A 354 -13.52 -7.97 -19.76
C MET A 354 -12.34 -7.20 -19.14
N LEU A 355 -12.54 -6.48 -18.05
CA LEU A 355 -11.49 -5.70 -17.40
C LEU A 355 -10.33 -6.59 -16.91
N TRP A 356 -10.64 -7.69 -16.23
CA TRP A 356 -9.64 -8.49 -15.52
C TRP A 356 -9.15 -9.68 -16.30
N LEU A 357 -9.96 -10.33 -17.14
CA LEU A 357 -9.59 -11.59 -17.81
C LEU A 357 -9.33 -11.42 -19.31
N SER A 358 -9.91 -10.41 -19.97
CA SER A 358 -9.64 -10.17 -21.40
C SER A 358 -8.25 -9.57 -21.62
N PRO A 359 -7.52 -9.95 -22.70
CA PRO A 359 -6.30 -9.28 -23.11
C PRO A 359 -6.48 -7.78 -23.41
N LEU A 360 -7.70 -7.36 -23.75
CA LEU A 360 -8.04 -5.97 -24.04
C LEU A 360 -8.38 -5.16 -22.77
N GLY A 361 -8.51 -5.82 -21.62
CA GLY A 361 -8.88 -5.18 -20.36
C GLY A 361 -7.74 -4.35 -19.77
N ALA A 362 -8.08 -3.25 -19.11
CA ALA A 362 -7.13 -2.38 -18.39
C ALA A 362 -6.63 -2.96 -17.05
N GLY A 363 -6.96 -4.22 -16.73
CA GLY A 363 -6.43 -4.90 -15.57
C GLY A 363 -4.90 -5.05 -15.63
N PRO A 364 -4.23 -5.28 -14.48
CA PRO A 364 -2.80 -5.47 -14.40
C PRO A 364 -2.41 -6.63 -15.31
N SER A 365 -1.78 -6.28 -16.43
CA SER A 365 -1.32 -7.25 -17.40
C SER A 365 -0.05 -7.90 -16.85
N THR A 366 -0.10 -9.20 -16.62
CA THR A 366 1.06 -10.09 -16.47
C THR A 366 1.80 -10.26 -17.80
N ALA A 367 1.90 -9.19 -18.59
CA ALA A 367 2.75 -9.19 -19.76
C ALA A 367 4.20 -9.23 -19.26
N THR A 368 4.72 -10.45 -19.09
CA THR A 368 6.13 -10.69 -19.30
C THR A 368 6.42 -10.10 -20.68
N THR A 369 7.16 -9.00 -20.73
CA THR A 369 7.65 -8.39 -21.96
C THR A 369 8.64 -9.34 -22.63
N ARG A 370 8.12 -10.42 -23.23
CA ARG A 370 8.75 -11.11 -24.34
C ARG A 370 8.16 -10.55 -25.64
N ALA A 371 8.48 -9.29 -25.91
CA ALA A 371 8.45 -8.80 -27.27
C ALA A 371 9.73 -9.28 -27.96
N SER A 372 9.71 -10.51 -28.50
CA SER A 372 10.54 -10.83 -29.66
C SER A 372 9.90 -10.15 -30.87
N GLY A 373 10.19 -8.86 -30.99
CA GLY A 373 10.05 -8.08 -32.20
C GLY A 373 11.41 -7.47 -32.46
N THR A 374 12.20 -8.14 -33.29
CA THR A 374 13.55 -7.77 -33.69
C THR A 374 13.54 -6.36 -34.30
N ARG A 375 13.91 -5.37 -33.50
CA ARG A 375 14.49 -4.11 -33.96
C ARG A 375 15.63 -3.77 -33.02
N PRO A 376 16.85 -3.53 -33.53
CA PRO A 376 18.01 -3.31 -32.67
C PRO A 376 17.81 -1.97 -31.96
N ALA A 377 17.42 -2.05 -30.68
CA ALA A 377 17.44 -0.92 -29.77
C ALA A 377 18.91 -0.62 -29.44
N THR A 378 19.55 0.18 -30.29
CA THR A 378 20.68 0.99 -29.87
C THR A 378 20.19 1.89 -28.73
N LYS A 379 20.71 1.63 -27.53
CA LYS A 379 20.49 2.40 -26.30
C LYS A 379 20.43 3.91 -26.60
N PRO A 380 19.41 4.67 -26.15
CA PRO A 380 19.47 6.12 -26.14
C PRO A 380 20.26 6.55 -24.90
N GLY A 381 21.57 6.32 -24.93
CA GLY A 381 22.50 6.92 -23.97
C GLY A 381 22.89 8.31 -24.49
N LYS A 382 22.36 9.36 -23.86
CA LYS A 382 22.84 10.76 -23.88
C LYS A 382 23.68 11.15 -25.12
N LYS A 383 23.03 11.55 -26.23
CA LYS A 383 23.65 12.35 -27.30
C LYS A 383 22.77 13.52 -27.73
N SER A 384 22.00 14.09 -26.79
CA SER A 384 21.16 15.25 -27.10
C SER A 384 21.99 16.50 -27.40
N GLU A 385 23.17 16.62 -26.80
CA GLU A 385 24.01 17.80 -26.97
C GLU A 385 25.18 17.53 -27.92
N ALA A 386 25.42 18.50 -28.80
CA ALA A 386 26.53 18.50 -29.73
C ALA A 386 27.88 18.63 -29.00
N CYS A 387 28.84 17.79 -29.38
CA CYS A 387 30.21 17.84 -28.89
C CYS A 387 30.89 19.12 -29.37
N ARG A 388 31.15 20.06 -28.45
CA ARG A 388 31.85 21.32 -28.77
C ARG A 388 33.28 21.08 -29.27
N ARG A 389 34.03 20.18 -28.61
CA ARG A 389 35.40 19.81 -29.02
C ARG A 389 35.47 19.21 -30.42
N TRP A 390 34.45 18.45 -30.83
CA TRP A 390 34.37 17.91 -32.20
C TRP A 390 34.05 19.00 -33.21
N ASN A 391 33.12 19.92 -32.88
CA ASN A 391 32.82 21.07 -33.72
C ASN A 391 34.03 22.03 -33.91
N ASP A 392 34.97 22.04 -32.97
CA ASP A 392 36.25 22.76 -33.06
C ASP A 392 37.36 21.97 -33.77
N GLY A 393 37.08 20.75 -34.25
CA GLY A 393 38.06 19.88 -34.93
C GLY A 393 39.11 19.24 -34.01
N LYS A 394 38.86 19.20 -32.69
CA LYS A 394 39.84 18.81 -31.66
C LYS A 394 39.39 17.63 -30.79
N CYS A 395 38.32 16.92 -31.15
CA CYS A 395 37.86 15.77 -30.36
C CYS A 395 38.78 14.56 -30.58
N PRO A 396 39.39 14.00 -29.52
CA PRO A 396 40.23 12.81 -29.64
C PRO A 396 39.41 11.50 -29.73
N PHE A 397 38.10 11.57 -29.51
CA PHE A 397 37.20 10.41 -29.51
C PHE A 397 36.44 10.32 -30.84
N THR A 398 36.06 9.11 -31.24
CA THR A 398 35.22 8.87 -32.43
C THR A 398 33.75 9.13 -32.11
N ALA A 399 32.91 9.30 -33.14
CA ALA A 399 31.47 9.55 -32.96
C ALA A 399 30.74 8.44 -32.16
N THR A 400 31.32 7.23 -32.11
CA THR A 400 30.81 6.09 -31.34
C THR A 400 31.27 6.07 -29.90
N THR A 401 32.44 6.64 -29.60
CA THR A 401 33.07 6.63 -28.27
C THR A 401 32.96 7.96 -27.52
N CYS A 402 32.57 9.03 -28.20
CA CYS A 402 32.30 10.31 -27.57
C CYS A 402 30.98 10.30 -26.79
N ASN A 403 31.01 10.79 -25.55
CA ASN A 403 29.84 10.99 -24.69
C ASN A 403 28.89 12.10 -25.19
N TRP A 404 29.28 12.86 -26.21
CA TRP A 404 28.48 13.94 -26.82
C TRP A 404 28.26 13.65 -28.31
N GLY A 405 27.19 14.19 -28.88
CA GLY A 405 26.85 13.97 -30.29
C GLY A 405 27.85 14.63 -31.23
N HIS A 406 28.45 13.89 -32.15
CA HIS A 406 29.24 14.46 -33.25
C HIS A 406 28.32 15.00 -34.35
N VAL A 407 27.59 16.06 -34.00
CA VAL A 407 26.64 16.77 -34.85
C VAL A 407 26.95 18.26 -34.82
N CYS A 408 26.69 18.94 -35.94
CA CYS A 408 26.99 20.35 -36.10
C CYS A 408 26.23 21.19 -35.07
N LEU A 409 26.92 22.06 -34.33
CA LEU A 409 26.30 22.97 -33.38
C LEU A 409 25.28 23.93 -34.03
N LYS A 410 25.43 24.22 -35.32
CA LYS A 410 24.58 25.18 -36.04
C LYS A 410 23.32 24.53 -36.65
N CYS A 411 23.46 23.35 -37.24
CA CYS A 411 22.38 22.74 -38.04
C CYS A 411 22.08 21.28 -37.70
N GLY A 412 22.78 20.69 -36.73
CA GLY A 412 22.63 19.27 -36.37
C GLY A 412 23.15 18.27 -37.41
N GLY A 413 23.73 18.71 -38.53
CA GLY A 413 24.27 17.85 -39.58
C GLY A 413 25.59 17.14 -39.22
N SER A 414 26.00 16.16 -40.02
CA SER A 414 27.22 15.36 -39.80
C SER A 414 28.52 16.05 -40.27
N HIS A 415 28.72 17.31 -39.90
CA HIS A 415 29.93 18.08 -40.21
C HIS A 415 30.30 19.04 -39.07
N VAL A 416 31.56 19.46 -38.99
CA VAL A 416 32.04 20.39 -37.96
C VAL A 416 31.57 21.82 -38.25
N ALA A 417 31.36 22.63 -37.21
CA ALA A 417 30.80 23.98 -37.34
C ALA A 417 31.56 24.92 -38.31
N SER A 418 32.88 24.73 -38.48
CA SER A 418 33.70 25.49 -39.43
C SER A 418 33.37 25.20 -40.90
N THR A 419 32.83 24.02 -41.20
CA THR A 419 32.43 23.59 -42.56
C THR A 419 30.94 23.79 -42.83
N CYS A 420 30.21 24.44 -41.91
CA CYS A 420 28.78 24.62 -42.01
C CYS A 420 28.42 25.80 -42.93
N SER A 421 27.60 25.53 -43.95
CA SER A 421 27.10 26.52 -44.92
C SER A 421 25.92 27.35 -44.39
N GLN A 422 25.33 26.97 -43.26
CA GLN A 422 24.29 27.74 -42.59
C GLN A 422 24.93 28.91 -41.83
N ARG A 423 24.66 30.14 -42.28
CA ARG A 423 25.06 31.36 -41.55
C ARG A 423 24.19 31.50 -40.29
N SER A 424 24.85 31.84 -39.20
CA SER A 424 24.27 32.12 -37.88
C SER A 424 23.23 33.22 -37.92
#